data_AF-A0A822E398-F1
#
_entry.id   AF-A0A822E398-F1
#
_cell.length_a   1.000
_cell.length_b   1.000
_cell.length_c   1.000
_cell.angle_alpha   90.00
_cell.angle_beta   90.00
_cell.angle_gamma   90.00
#
_symmetry.space_group_name_H-M   'P 1'
#
loop_
_entity.id
_entity.type
_entity.pdbx_description
1 polymer ?
#
loop_
_entity_poly.entity_id
_entity_poly.type
_entity_poly.pdbx_seq_one_letter_code
_entity_poly.pdbx_strand_id
1 'polypeptide(L)'
;MTFEEQFQRIIQLNVRFLIYEKSLTGIADRIIHLITTYFIAVLTNRLFIFDQNWPELLDVMQSSLNYQPEFVIPWFSQMDLIIENLSLNLQEELTIEDYWFSLDRYNIDYDYEKHCRERIVVFKSHTGGVTHMITSNSSIYRKFLTIDLEMNPENMFGCLYHSLFTYRFPELIRRVPLISSNNQLGHSSQQILQTLLSSRSFPIGIQIRAGD
;
A
#
# COMPACT_ATOMS: atom_id res chain seq x y z
N MET A 1 -13.65 -24.70 13.45
CA MET A 1 -14.35 -23.40 13.41
C MET A 1 -14.91 -23.26 12.01
N THR A 2 -16.22 -23.06 11.88
CA THR A 2 -16.87 -22.84 10.57
C THR A 2 -16.58 -21.42 10.05
N PHE A 3 -16.87 -21.17 8.78
CA PHE A 3 -16.72 -19.82 8.22
C PHE A 3 -17.65 -18.81 8.92
N GLU A 4 -18.90 -19.17 9.21
CA GLU A 4 -19.82 -18.30 9.97
C GLU A 4 -19.30 -18.00 11.37
N GLU A 5 -18.70 -18.97 12.07
CA GLU A 5 -18.08 -18.73 13.39
C GLU A 5 -16.87 -17.78 13.30
N GLN A 6 -16.07 -17.87 12.23
CA GLN A 6 -14.98 -16.91 11.96
C GLN A 6 -15.54 -15.52 11.65
N PHE A 7 -16.59 -15.45 10.85
CA PHE A 7 -17.21 -14.20 10.43
C PHE A 7 -17.90 -13.49 11.60
N GLN A 8 -18.60 -14.21 12.46
CA GLN A 8 -19.14 -13.66 13.69
C GLN A 8 -18.05 -13.11 14.62
N ARG A 9 -16.88 -13.76 14.69
CA ARG A 9 -15.74 -13.20 15.42
C ARG A 9 -15.22 -11.91 14.80
N ILE A 10 -15.15 -11.82 13.48
CA ILE A 10 -14.78 -10.59 12.75
C ILE A 10 -15.72 -9.45 13.13
N ILE A 11 -17.04 -9.71 13.17
CA ILE A 11 -18.05 -8.74 13.57
C ILE A 11 -17.90 -8.35 15.05
N GLN A 12 -17.79 -9.33 15.96
CA GLN A 12 -17.65 -9.11 17.40
C GLN A 12 -16.40 -8.32 17.76
N LEU A 13 -15.29 -8.57 17.05
CA LEU A 13 -14.03 -7.85 17.21
C LEU A 13 -14.00 -6.51 16.43
N ASN A 14 -15.09 -6.18 15.74
CA ASN A 14 -15.21 -5.04 14.84
C ASN A 14 -14.02 -4.91 13.85
N VAL A 15 -13.57 -6.05 13.33
CA VAL A 15 -12.50 -6.06 12.33
C VAL A 15 -13.07 -5.53 11.02
N ARG A 16 -12.33 -4.57 10.45
CA ARG A 16 -12.66 -3.91 9.18
C ARG A 16 -11.50 -4.09 8.21
N PHE A 17 -11.81 -4.14 6.93
CA PHE A 17 -10.85 -4.42 5.88
C PHE A 17 -10.78 -3.25 4.91
N LEU A 18 -9.59 -3.06 4.36
CA LEU A 18 -9.35 -2.16 3.25
C LEU A 18 -8.53 -2.91 2.20
N ILE A 19 -9.09 -3.03 1.00
CA ILE A 19 -8.53 -3.78 -0.12
C ILE A 19 -7.94 -2.80 -1.12
N TYR A 20 -6.67 -3.00 -1.45
CA TYR A 20 -6.02 -2.36 -2.58
C TYR A 20 -6.40 -3.09 -3.87
N GLU A 21 -6.97 -2.37 -4.82
CA GLU A 21 -7.12 -2.83 -6.19
C GLU A 21 -6.15 -2.10 -7.11
N LYS A 22 -5.47 -2.87 -7.95
CA LYS A 22 -4.41 -2.34 -8.83
C LYS A 22 -5.04 -1.50 -9.95
N SER A 23 -4.67 -0.23 -10.02
CA SER A 23 -4.97 0.61 -11.17
C SER A 23 -4.13 0.20 -12.39
N LEU A 24 -4.69 0.37 -13.60
CA LEU A 24 -3.98 0.13 -14.88
C LEU A 24 -2.98 1.24 -15.25
N THR A 25 -2.52 2.02 -14.28
CA THR A 25 -1.63 3.17 -14.46
C THR A 25 -0.15 2.79 -14.41
N GLY A 26 0.74 3.77 -14.59
CA GLY A 26 2.19 3.57 -14.51
C GLY A 26 2.65 3.11 -13.12
N ILE A 27 3.86 2.54 -13.03
CA ILE A 27 4.37 1.97 -11.79
C ILE A 27 4.44 2.99 -10.63
N ALA A 28 4.83 4.23 -10.93
CA ALA A 28 4.89 5.31 -9.95
C ALA A 28 3.51 5.61 -9.36
N ASP A 29 2.49 5.74 -10.22
CA ASP A 29 1.12 6.01 -9.79
C ASP A 29 0.56 4.84 -8.97
N ARG A 30 0.87 3.60 -9.35
CA ARG A 30 0.48 2.40 -8.57
C ARG A 30 1.14 2.38 -7.19
N ILE A 31 2.41 2.78 -7.07
CA ILE A 31 3.09 2.88 -5.78
C ILE A 31 2.42 3.98 -4.94
N ILE A 32 2.13 5.15 -5.52
CA ILE A 32 1.45 6.24 -4.81
C ILE A 32 0.06 5.79 -4.34
N HIS A 33 -0.69 5.09 -5.20
CA HIS A 33 -1.99 4.52 -4.87
C HIS A 33 -1.88 3.53 -3.71
N LEU A 34 -0.93 2.59 -3.76
CA LEU A 34 -0.68 1.62 -2.70
C LEU A 34 -0.34 2.29 -1.37
N ILE A 35 0.60 3.24 -1.37
CA ILE A 35 1.01 3.98 -0.17
C ILE A 35 -0.15 4.75 0.44
N THR A 36 -0.92 5.43 -0.41
CA THR A 36 -2.09 6.20 0.02
C THR A 36 -3.16 5.28 0.62
N THR A 37 -3.41 4.16 -0.04
CA THR A 37 -4.42 3.18 0.38
C THR A 37 -4.04 2.54 1.71
N TYR A 38 -2.76 2.17 1.88
CA TYR A 38 -2.23 1.68 3.16
C TYR A 38 -2.35 2.71 4.27
N PHE A 39 -2.03 3.97 3.99
CA PHE A 39 -2.16 5.04 4.95
C PHE A 39 -3.60 5.24 5.42
N ILE A 40 -4.57 5.15 4.52
CA ILE A 40 -6.00 5.24 4.86
C ILE A 40 -6.42 4.04 5.72
N ALA A 41 -5.85 2.85 5.48
CA ALA A 41 -6.07 1.71 6.36
C ALA A 41 -5.54 1.97 7.78
N VAL A 42 -4.38 2.61 7.94
CA VAL A 42 -3.86 3.03 9.24
C VAL A 42 -4.79 4.06 9.90
N LEU A 43 -5.19 5.11 9.16
CA LEU A 43 -6.07 6.17 9.65
C LEU A 43 -7.44 5.65 10.13
N THR A 44 -7.94 4.61 9.47
CA THR A 44 -9.26 4.03 9.74
C THR A 44 -9.20 2.72 10.52
N ASN A 45 -8.04 2.37 11.08
CA ASN A 45 -7.81 1.12 11.82
C ASN A 45 -8.38 -0.12 11.09
N ARG A 46 -8.07 -0.25 9.80
CA ARG A 46 -8.47 -1.35 8.92
C ARG A 46 -7.30 -2.28 8.68
N LEU A 47 -7.59 -3.58 8.58
CA LEU A 47 -6.64 -4.54 8.05
C LEU A 47 -6.45 -4.27 6.56
N PHE A 48 -5.22 -3.90 6.20
CA PHE A 48 -4.84 -3.64 4.82
C PHE A 48 -4.61 -4.96 4.07
N ILE A 49 -5.26 -5.09 2.93
CA ILE A 49 -5.24 -6.30 2.11
C ILE A 49 -4.75 -5.94 0.72
N PHE A 50 -3.71 -6.65 0.32
CA PHE A 50 -3.09 -6.51 -0.98
C PHE A 50 -3.42 -7.75 -1.82
N ASP A 51 -4.59 -7.78 -2.45
CA ASP A 51 -5.07 -8.96 -3.20
C ASP A 51 -4.73 -8.84 -4.69
N GLN A 52 -3.44 -8.78 -5.01
CA GLN A 52 -2.99 -8.58 -6.39
C GLN A 52 -1.71 -9.37 -6.69
N ASN A 53 -1.74 -10.10 -7.80
CA ASN A 53 -0.52 -10.58 -8.47
C ASN A 53 0.22 -9.37 -9.05
N TRP A 54 1.07 -8.74 -8.22
CA TRP A 54 2.03 -7.74 -8.66
C TRP A 54 3.44 -8.36 -8.57
N PRO A 55 3.93 -9.01 -9.64
CA PRO A 55 5.17 -9.78 -9.62
C PRO A 55 6.37 -8.96 -9.13
N GLU A 56 6.47 -7.71 -9.56
CA GLU A 56 7.58 -6.82 -9.20
C GLU A 56 7.56 -6.38 -7.73
N LEU A 57 6.40 -6.46 -7.07
CA LEU A 57 6.17 -6.02 -5.69
C LEU A 57 6.36 -7.14 -4.67
N LEU A 58 5.99 -8.37 -5.04
CA LEU A 58 6.13 -9.56 -4.18
C LEU A 58 7.60 -9.80 -3.78
N ASP A 59 8.55 -9.51 -4.67
CA ASP A 59 9.98 -9.65 -4.37
C ASP A 59 10.52 -8.54 -3.43
N VAL A 60 9.76 -7.44 -3.22
CA VAL A 60 10.15 -6.25 -2.45
C VAL A 60 9.41 -6.15 -1.10
N MET A 61 8.28 -6.82 -0.92
CA MET A 61 7.42 -6.68 0.28
C MET A 61 7.61 -7.77 1.35
N GLN A 62 8.26 -8.90 1.05
CA GLN A 62 8.18 -10.10 1.88
C GLN A 62 8.94 -10.09 3.23
N SER A 63 9.44 -8.95 3.74
CA SER A 63 10.18 -8.94 5.02
C SER A 63 9.70 -7.98 6.10
N SER A 64 8.87 -6.97 5.80
CA SER A 64 8.36 -6.05 6.82
C SER A 64 6.91 -6.30 7.23
N LEU A 65 6.16 -7.07 6.45
CA LEU A 65 4.80 -7.49 6.79
C LEU A 65 4.79 -9.01 6.88
N ASN A 66 4.14 -9.57 7.89
CA ASN A 66 3.66 -10.95 7.93
C ASN A 66 2.58 -11.18 6.83
N TYR A 67 2.84 -10.71 5.61
CA TYR A 67 2.00 -10.90 4.46
C TYR A 67 2.16 -12.36 4.03
N GLN A 68 1.23 -13.17 4.50
CA GLN A 68 1.06 -14.55 4.07
C GLN A 68 -0.15 -14.57 3.12
N PRO A 69 0.07 -14.39 1.80
CA PRO A 69 -1.01 -14.31 0.82
C PRO A 69 -1.97 -15.50 0.93
N GLU A 70 -1.46 -16.66 1.34
CA GLU A 70 -2.20 -17.91 1.47
C GLU A 70 -3.33 -17.86 2.51
N PHE A 71 -3.27 -16.97 3.51
CA PHE A 71 -4.29 -16.89 4.56
C PHE A 71 -5.35 -15.80 4.31
N VAL A 72 -5.02 -14.79 3.52
CA VAL A 72 -5.90 -13.63 3.29
C VAL A 72 -6.62 -13.73 1.94
N ILE A 73 -5.97 -14.25 0.90
CA ILE A 73 -6.48 -14.26 -0.48
C ILE A 73 -7.59 -15.30 -0.77
N PRO A 74 -7.65 -16.50 -0.17
CA PRO A 74 -8.57 -17.53 -0.65
C PRO A 74 -10.06 -17.14 -0.58
N TRP A 75 -10.43 -16.29 0.37
CA TRP A 75 -11.82 -15.93 0.62
C TRP A 75 -12.25 -14.64 -0.08
N PHE A 76 -11.35 -13.67 -0.34
CA PHE A 76 -11.73 -12.45 -1.07
C PHE A 76 -12.14 -12.71 -2.51
N SER A 77 -11.36 -13.51 -3.24
CA SER A 77 -11.68 -13.90 -4.61
C SER A 77 -13.01 -14.66 -4.76
N GLN A 78 -13.58 -15.15 -3.65
CA GLN A 78 -14.84 -15.88 -3.59
C GLN A 78 -15.91 -15.12 -2.79
N MET A 79 -15.75 -13.81 -2.57
CA MET A 79 -16.65 -13.02 -1.74
C MET A 79 -18.11 -13.15 -2.12
N ASP A 80 -18.42 -13.05 -3.41
CA ASP A 80 -19.81 -13.16 -3.90
C ASP A 80 -20.41 -14.52 -3.52
N LEU A 81 -19.67 -15.60 -3.78
CA LEU A 81 -20.05 -16.97 -3.41
C LEU A 81 -20.18 -17.15 -1.90
N ILE A 82 -19.31 -16.51 -1.12
CA ILE A 82 -19.34 -16.57 0.34
C ILE A 82 -20.56 -15.85 0.89
N ILE A 83 -20.85 -14.65 0.38
CA ILE A 83 -22.01 -13.84 0.75
C ILE A 83 -23.29 -14.63 0.50
N GLU A 84 -23.43 -15.25 -0.68
CA GLU A 84 -24.59 -16.07 -1.05
C GLU A 84 -24.85 -17.23 -0.08
N ASN A 85 -23.80 -17.75 0.57
CA ASN A 85 -23.88 -18.88 1.50
C ASN A 85 -23.94 -18.47 2.99
N LEU A 86 -23.87 -17.18 3.31
CA LEU A 86 -24.05 -16.66 4.66
C LEU A 86 -25.55 -16.60 5.03
N SER A 87 -25.85 -16.80 6.32
CA SER A 87 -27.17 -16.48 6.84
C SER A 87 -27.55 -15.00 6.61
N LEU A 88 -28.82 -14.73 6.32
CA LEU A 88 -29.34 -13.39 5.97
C LEU A 88 -28.91 -12.29 6.96
N ASN A 89 -28.93 -12.57 8.25
CA ASN A 89 -28.51 -11.60 9.28
C ASN A 89 -27.02 -11.22 9.17
N LEU A 90 -26.16 -12.17 8.78
CA LEU A 90 -24.73 -11.93 8.60
C LEU A 90 -24.44 -11.21 7.28
N GLN A 91 -25.28 -11.39 6.26
CA GLN A 91 -25.18 -10.65 5.01
C GLN A 91 -25.40 -9.14 5.22
N GLU A 92 -26.38 -8.76 6.05
CA GLU A 92 -26.65 -7.34 6.36
C GLU A 92 -25.50 -6.65 7.12
N GLU A 93 -24.73 -7.41 7.90
CA GLU A 93 -23.56 -6.91 8.65
C GLU A 93 -22.27 -6.83 7.81
N LEU A 94 -22.28 -7.46 6.62
CA LEU A 94 -21.19 -7.43 5.65
C LEU A 94 -21.44 -6.35 4.59
N THR A 95 -21.04 -5.12 4.88
CA THR A 95 -21.10 -4.02 3.92
C THR A 95 -19.80 -3.92 3.12
N ILE A 96 -19.93 -3.83 1.79
CA ILE A 96 -18.82 -3.71 0.83
C ILE A 96 -19.12 -2.55 -0.10
N GLU A 97 -18.14 -1.66 -0.32
CA GLU A 97 -18.28 -0.57 -1.29
C GLU A 97 -16.94 -0.26 -1.98
N ASP A 98 -17.06 0.11 -3.26
CA ASP A 98 -15.93 0.51 -4.11
C ASP A 98 -15.74 2.02 -4.07
N TYR A 99 -14.50 2.46 -3.86
CA TYR A 99 -14.14 3.87 -3.88
C TYR A 99 -13.13 4.18 -4.98
N TRP A 100 -13.43 5.28 -5.66
CA TRP A 100 -12.59 5.87 -6.70
C TRP A 100 -12.32 7.32 -6.33
N PHE A 101 -11.04 7.66 -6.21
CA PHE A 101 -10.60 9.00 -5.93
C PHE A 101 -9.76 9.50 -7.11
N SER A 102 -10.23 10.57 -7.73
CA SER A 102 -9.50 11.35 -8.72
C SER A 102 -8.29 12.05 -8.10
N LEU A 103 -7.38 12.53 -8.95
CA LEU A 103 -6.30 13.50 -8.65
C LEU A 103 -6.84 14.86 -8.18
N ASP A 104 -8.01 14.90 -7.55
CA ASP A 104 -8.52 16.15 -7.01
C ASP A 104 -7.59 16.52 -5.87
N ARG A 105 -6.93 17.68 -6.05
CA ARG A 105 -6.23 18.35 -4.98
C ARG A 105 -7.31 18.69 -3.97
N TYR A 106 -7.49 17.82 -2.99
CA TYR A 106 -8.43 18.06 -1.91
C TYR A 106 -8.08 19.42 -1.33
N ASN A 107 -9.04 20.33 -1.40
CA ASN A 107 -9.00 21.62 -0.71
C ASN A 107 -9.86 21.55 0.57
N ILE A 108 -10.35 20.35 0.90
CA ILE A 108 -11.28 20.07 1.98
C ILE A 108 -10.73 18.86 2.74
N ASP A 109 -10.76 18.97 4.07
CA ASP A 109 -10.44 17.85 4.94
C ASP A 109 -11.45 16.72 4.75
N TYR A 110 -10.95 15.56 4.33
CA TYR A 110 -11.77 14.36 4.14
C TYR A 110 -11.73 13.50 5.39
N ASP A 111 -12.89 13.03 5.83
CA ASP A 111 -13.04 12.13 6.97
C ASP A 111 -13.28 10.70 6.45
N TYR A 112 -12.24 9.91 6.30
CA TYR A 112 -12.35 8.54 5.78
C TYR A 112 -13.17 7.62 6.69
N GLU A 113 -13.20 7.86 8.00
CA GLU A 113 -14.04 7.07 8.92
C GLU A 113 -15.52 7.31 8.66
N LYS A 114 -15.90 8.57 8.44
CA LYS A 114 -17.28 8.93 8.15
C LYS A 114 -17.72 8.53 6.73
N HIS A 115 -16.85 8.71 5.74
CA HIS A 115 -17.20 8.53 4.34
C HIS A 115 -16.98 7.11 3.82
N CYS A 116 -16.09 6.33 4.43
CA CYS A 116 -15.84 4.92 4.14
C CYS A 116 -16.22 4.10 5.38
N ARG A 117 -17.52 3.96 5.62
CA ARG A 117 -18.11 3.37 6.84
C ARG A 117 -18.30 1.85 6.76
N GLU A 118 -18.17 1.30 5.56
CA GLU A 118 -18.43 -0.08 5.21
C GLU A 118 -17.40 -1.00 5.85
N ARG A 119 -17.75 -2.26 6.13
CA ARG A 119 -16.83 -3.19 6.79
C ARG A 119 -15.66 -3.56 5.87
N ILE A 120 -15.94 -3.73 4.58
CA ILE A 120 -14.94 -3.96 3.54
C ILE A 120 -14.99 -2.76 2.59
N VAL A 121 -13.83 -2.17 2.35
CA VAL A 121 -13.69 -1.03 1.46
C VAL A 121 -12.68 -1.38 0.37
N VAL A 122 -13.06 -1.22 -0.89
CA VAL A 122 -12.19 -1.54 -2.04
C VAL A 122 -11.75 -0.25 -2.71
N PHE A 123 -10.44 -0.02 -2.80
CA PHE A 123 -9.89 1.21 -3.37
C PHE A 123 -9.27 0.96 -4.73
N LYS A 124 -9.93 1.48 -5.77
CA LYS A 124 -9.57 1.25 -7.18
C LYS A 124 -8.58 2.27 -7.75
N SER A 125 -8.58 3.48 -7.21
CA SER A 125 -7.60 4.52 -7.52
C SER A 125 -7.62 5.60 -6.45
N HIS A 126 -6.45 6.00 -5.95
CA HIS A 126 -6.31 7.18 -5.11
C HIS A 126 -4.91 7.79 -5.27
N THR A 127 -4.83 9.00 -5.80
CA THR A 127 -3.56 9.73 -5.93
C THR A 127 -3.75 11.15 -5.42
N GLY A 128 -3.12 11.52 -4.30
CA GLY A 128 -2.96 12.94 -3.91
C GLY A 128 -3.73 13.50 -2.70
N GLY A 129 -4.66 12.76 -2.07
CA GLY A 129 -5.40 13.27 -0.90
C GLY A 129 -4.64 13.28 0.44
N VAL A 130 -3.58 12.50 0.56
CA VAL A 130 -2.81 12.36 1.80
C VAL A 130 -2.06 13.65 2.17
N THR A 131 -1.44 14.29 1.19
CA THR A 131 -0.62 15.50 1.41
C THR A 131 -1.44 16.67 1.94
N HIS A 132 -2.69 16.81 1.49
CA HIS A 132 -3.57 17.88 1.97
C HIS A 132 -3.88 17.72 3.47
N MET A 133 -4.18 16.51 3.93
CA MET A 133 -4.57 16.29 5.32
C MET A 133 -3.47 16.60 6.33
N ILE A 134 -2.20 16.37 5.97
CA ILE A 134 -1.07 16.67 6.87
C ILE A 134 -0.85 18.18 6.98
N THR A 135 -1.00 18.87 5.85
CA THR A 135 -0.75 20.31 5.75
C THR A 135 -1.93 21.13 6.23
N SER A 136 -3.13 20.55 6.25
CA SER A 136 -4.34 21.20 6.73
C SER A 136 -4.36 21.32 8.25
N ASN A 137 -4.53 22.55 8.71
CA ASN A 137 -4.63 22.84 10.14
C ASN A 137 -5.93 22.33 10.77
N SER A 138 -6.98 22.13 9.96
CA SER A 138 -8.31 21.70 10.37
C SER A 138 -8.56 20.20 10.21
N SER A 139 -7.59 19.44 9.70
CA SER A 139 -7.72 18.00 9.52
C SER A 139 -7.96 17.29 10.86
N ILE A 140 -8.98 16.43 10.88
CA ILE A 140 -9.28 15.58 12.04
C ILE A 140 -8.14 14.60 12.36
N TYR A 141 -7.31 14.28 11.37
CA TYR A 141 -6.18 13.35 11.52
C TYR A 141 -4.91 14.07 11.97
N ARG A 142 -4.87 15.41 11.97
CA ARG A 142 -3.65 16.18 12.20
C ARG A 142 -2.90 15.76 13.47
N LYS A 143 -3.60 15.60 14.60
CA LYS A 143 -2.98 15.18 15.86
C LYS A 143 -2.32 13.82 15.71
N PHE A 144 -3.04 12.84 15.20
CA PHE A 144 -2.51 11.50 14.98
C PHE A 144 -1.28 11.51 14.06
N LEU A 145 -1.33 12.29 12.98
CA LEU A 145 -0.24 12.36 12.03
C LEU A 145 1.01 13.06 12.56
N THR A 146 0.84 14.21 13.20
CA THR A 146 1.98 15.07 13.59
C THR A 146 2.51 14.79 14.99
N ILE A 147 1.66 14.29 15.90
CA ILE A 147 2.03 14.05 17.31
C ILE A 147 2.24 12.56 17.55
N ASP A 148 1.31 11.70 17.14
CA ASP A 148 1.40 10.27 17.49
C ASP A 148 2.34 9.50 16.54
N LEU A 149 2.33 9.84 15.25
CA LEU A 149 3.21 9.23 14.24
C LEU A 149 4.46 10.06 13.92
N GLU A 150 4.56 11.28 14.44
CA GLU A 150 5.66 12.22 14.16
C GLU A 150 5.95 12.40 12.66
N MET A 151 4.90 12.35 11.83
CA MET A 151 4.98 12.54 10.38
C MET A 151 4.76 14.00 9.98
N ASN A 152 5.42 14.38 8.90
CA ASN A 152 5.37 15.69 8.29
C ASN A 152 5.27 15.53 6.75
N PRO A 153 4.86 16.58 6.04
CA PRO A 153 4.70 16.51 4.58
C PRO A 153 5.96 16.06 3.85
N GLU A 154 7.14 16.39 4.37
CA GLU A 154 8.43 16.08 3.74
C GLU A 154 8.87 14.62 3.92
N ASN A 155 8.44 13.95 5.00
CA ASN A 155 8.89 12.59 5.32
C ASN A 155 7.82 11.52 5.16
N MET A 156 6.52 11.88 5.14
CA MET A 156 5.43 10.91 5.23
C MET A 156 5.51 9.83 4.15
N PHE A 157 5.73 10.25 2.89
CA PHE A 157 5.83 9.29 1.81
C PHE A 157 6.99 8.31 2.07
N GLY A 158 8.15 8.79 2.48
CA GLY A 158 9.30 7.95 2.83
C GLY A 158 9.02 7.02 4.00
N CYS A 159 8.40 7.51 5.08
CA CYS A 159 8.05 6.70 6.25
C CYS A 159 7.09 5.56 5.89
N LEU A 160 6.00 5.86 5.19
CA LEU A 160 5.02 4.86 4.74
C LEU A 160 5.62 3.90 3.71
N TYR A 161 6.48 4.42 2.85
CA TYR A 161 7.19 3.61 1.87
C TYR A 161 8.10 2.61 2.54
N HIS A 162 8.91 3.03 3.51
CA HIS A 162 9.82 2.15 4.22
C HIS A 162 9.13 1.22 5.22
N SER A 163 7.91 1.53 5.67
CA SER A 163 7.11 0.57 6.46
C SER A 163 6.56 -0.57 5.59
N LEU A 164 6.17 -0.28 4.34
CA LEU A 164 5.64 -1.27 3.41
C LEU A 164 6.71 -2.04 2.62
N PHE A 165 7.81 -1.38 2.27
CA PHE A 165 8.81 -1.92 1.35
C PHE A 165 10.13 -2.13 2.04
N THR A 166 10.63 -3.37 1.99
CA THR A 166 11.97 -3.72 2.42
C THR A 166 12.67 -4.49 1.32
N TYR A 167 13.61 -3.82 0.66
CA TYR A 167 14.38 -4.42 -0.41
C TYR A 167 15.30 -5.52 0.10
N ARG A 168 15.13 -6.73 -0.43
CA ARG A 168 16.06 -7.83 -0.17
C ARG A 168 17.30 -7.69 -1.06
N PHE A 169 18.47 -7.81 -0.45
CA PHE A 169 19.75 -7.67 -1.15
C PHE A 169 19.91 -8.60 -2.38
N PRO A 170 19.51 -9.89 -2.34
CA PRO A 170 19.55 -10.75 -3.53
C PRO A 170 18.70 -10.22 -4.70
N GLU A 171 17.55 -9.62 -4.39
CA GLU A 171 16.67 -9.06 -5.41
C GLU A 171 17.25 -7.77 -6.01
N LEU A 172 17.86 -6.93 -5.17
CA LEU A 172 18.61 -5.76 -5.64
C LEU A 172 19.72 -6.17 -6.60
N ILE A 173 20.46 -7.24 -6.30
CA ILE A 173 21.52 -7.77 -7.19
C ILE A 173 20.93 -8.19 -8.55
N ARG A 174 19.78 -8.88 -8.55
CA ARG A 174 19.11 -9.34 -9.78
C ARG A 174 18.64 -8.18 -10.66
N ARG A 175 18.25 -7.05 -10.04
CA ARG A 175 17.72 -5.86 -10.74
C ARG A 175 18.78 -4.87 -11.18
N VAL A 176 20.00 -4.92 -10.64
CA VAL A 176 21.12 -4.12 -11.14
C VAL A 176 21.40 -4.56 -12.57
N PRO A 177 21.24 -3.68 -13.57
CA PRO A 177 21.50 -4.04 -14.95
C PRO A 177 22.93 -4.56 -15.03
N LEU A 178 23.11 -5.80 -15.49
CA LEU A 178 24.39 -6.23 -16.01
C LEU A 178 24.64 -5.33 -17.21
N ILE A 179 25.42 -4.27 -17.02
CA ILE A 179 25.92 -3.44 -18.12
C ILE A 179 26.72 -4.39 -19.00
N SER A 180 26.04 -4.91 -20.01
CA SER A 180 26.51 -5.62 -21.19
C SER A 180 27.68 -6.59 -20.99
N SER A 181 27.43 -7.84 -21.38
CA SER A 181 28.39 -8.84 -21.85
C SER A 181 29.44 -8.36 -22.88
N ASN A 182 29.45 -7.08 -23.24
CA ASN A 182 30.48 -6.36 -23.98
C ASN A 182 30.67 -4.96 -23.37
N ASN A 183 31.63 -4.74 -22.44
CA ASN A 183 32.50 -3.54 -22.37
C ASN A 183 33.14 -3.28 -20.98
N GLN A 184 34.45 -3.52 -20.93
CA GLN A 184 35.54 -2.67 -20.39
C GLN A 184 35.58 -2.15 -18.93
N LEU A 185 34.53 -2.18 -18.12
CA LEU A 185 34.58 -1.68 -16.72
C LEU A 185 34.61 -2.78 -15.64
N GLY A 186 34.37 -4.05 -15.99
CA GLY A 186 34.71 -5.21 -15.15
C GLY A 186 34.01 -5.34 -13.78
N HIS A 187 33.01 -4.51 -13.46
CA HIS A 187 32.35 -4.55 -12.16
C HIS A 187 31.18 -5.53 -12.12
N SER A 188 31.13 -6.38 -11.09
CA SER A 188 29.97 -7.23 -10.82
C SER A 188 28.78 -6.42 -10.26
N SER A 189 27.55 -6.90 -10.42
CA SER A 189 26.35 -6.27 -9.84
C SER A 189 26.48 -6.00 -8.34
N GLN A 190 27.18 -6.89 -7.62
CA GLN A 190 27.49 -6.70 -6.19
C GLN A 190 28.45 -5.53 -5.95
N GLN A 191 29.50 -5.38 -6.76
CA GLN A 191 30.45 -4.26 -6.65
C GLN A 191 29.78 -2.92 -6.97
N ILE A 192 28.86 -2.90 -7.94
CA ILE A 192 28.05 -1.73 -8.27
C ILE A 192 27.18 -1.35 -7.06
N LEU A 193 26.44 -2.31 -6.49
CA LEU A 193 25.63 -2.06 -5.29
C LEU A 193 26.46 -1.61 -4.09
N GLN A 194 27.60 -2.25 -3.84
CA GLN A 194 28.50 -1.85 -2.77
C GLN A 194 28.99 -0.41 -2.95
N THR A 195 29.25 0.01 -4.18
CA THR A 195 29.65 1.39 -4.49
C THR A 195 28.50 2.37 -4.29
N LEU A 196 27.28 2.03 -4.74
CA LEU A 196 26.08 2.86 -4.59
C LEU A 196 25.62 2.99 -3.14
N LEU A 197 25.81 1.95 -2.33
CA LEU A 197 25.41 1.89 -0.91
C LEU A 197 26.56 2.26 0.04
N SER A 198 27.76 2.52 -0.48
CA SER A 198 28.94 2.89 0.31
C SER A 198 28.76 4.27 0.94
N SER A 199 29.00 4.38 2.24
CA SER A 199 29.05 5.67 2.94
C SER A 199 30.23 6.57 2.55
N ARG A 200 31.18 6.05 1.77
CA ARG A 200 32.37 6.78 1.28
C ARG A 200 32.17 7.41 -0.10
N SER A 201 31.10 7.02 -0.78
CA SER A 201 30.75 7.49 -2.11
C SER A 201 29.45 8.26 -1.98
N PHE A 202 29.38 9.49 -2.52
CA PHE A 202 28.12 10.23 -2.61
C PHE A 202 27.56 10.03 -4.02
N PRO A 203 26.73 9.00 -4.26
CA PRO A 203 26.21 8.77 -5.60
C PRO A 203 25.35 9.97 -6.02
N ILE A 204 25.63 10.51 -7.21
CA ILE A 204 24.77 11.51 -7.85
C ILE A 204 23.74 10.76 -8.68
N GLY A 205 22.49 10.76 -8.24
CA GLY A 205 21.37 10.21 -9.00
C GLY A 205 20.89 11.22 -10.03
N ILE A 206 20.92 10.85 -11.31
CA ILE A 206 20.33 11.65 -12.40
C ILE A 206 19.11 10.89 -12.93
N GLN A 207 17.92 11.32 -12.55
CA GLN A 207 16.66 10.77 -13.07
C GLN A 207 16.25 11.55 -14.32
N ILE A 208 16.22 10.89 -15.48
CA ILE A 208 15.80 11.48 -16.75
C ILE A 208 14.41 10.94 -17.11
N ARG A 209 13.45 11.85 -17.35
CA ARG A 209 12.15 11.54 -17.92
C ARG A 209 11.89 12.51 -19.08
N ALA A 210 11.95 12.01 -20.31
CA ALA A 210 11.51 12.74 -21.49
C ALA A 210 10.07 12.33 -21.80
N GLY A 211 9.18 13.31 -21.93
CA GLY A 211 7.78 13.10 -22.33
C GLY A 211 7.56 13.81 -23.66
N ASP A 212 7.97 13.16 -24.73
CA ASP A 212 7.70 13.57 -26.12
C ASP A 212 6.66 12.62 -26.74
#